data_AF-G6F0K2-F1
#
_entry.id   AF-G6F0K2-F1
#
_cell.length_a   1.000
_cell.length_b   1.000
_cell.length_c   1.000
_cell.angle_alpha   90.00
_cell.angle_beta   90.00
_cell.angle_gamma   90.00
#
_symmetry.space_group_name_H-M   'P 1'
#
loop_
_entity.id
_entity.type
_entity.pdbx_description
1 polymer ?
#
loop_
_entity_poly.entity_id
_entity_poly.type
_entity_poly.pdbx_seq_one_letter_code
_entity_poly.pdbx_strand_id
1 'polypeptide(L)'
;MNTSLPDDMAGYPVRIVKDAIAKGVPYKDLLVTAEHCLFFEDKFIPARMLVNGSTIYYDYSITSYEYYHLETQDHAVIIADGVRTESYLDTGNRHAFNRDQKVIETSFQSAKDWEVDAAAPLVVAQDVVEPLYNKLNKRAQRLKVDYKGRHVQLVNDSDLHLVTDQGQVIRNKRVSGEWVTFMVPSTVESVWINSRRSRLCDVIGPFVDNRHFLGVLVGEVMIFADNKNELSNILREEEELEGWHAKEKKAGRWTKGRALLPIKSKHLVDNSVIYISLQILSEGPYIELVTEAEDEMDTGWLRPCININIMTE
;
A
#
# COMPACT_ATOMS: atom_id res chain seq x y z
N MET A 1 1.48 -10.92 -15.04
CA MET A 1 1.60 -9.69 -14.21
C MET A 1 0.32 -8.90 -14.23
N ASN A 2 0.01 -8.20 -13.15
CA ASN A 2 -1.07 -7.21 -13.11
C ASN A 2 -0.49 -5.81 -12.87
N THR A 3 -0.33 -5.04 -13.95
CA THR A 3 0.29 -3.70 -13.92
C THR A 3 -0.55 -2.64 -13.22
N SER A 4 -1.84 -2.92 -12.94
CA SER A 4 -2.69 -2.03 -12.15
C SER A 4 -2.43 -2.11 -10.64
N LEU A 5 -1.67 -3.13 -10.20
CA LEU A 5 -1.28 -3.30 -8.81
C LEU A 5 0.11 -2.71 -8.55
N PRO A 6 0.41 -2.35 -7.30
CA PRO A 6 1.76 -1.97 -6.93
C PRO A 6 2.77 -3.11 -7.14
N ASP A 7 4.06 -2.79 -7.27
CA ASP A 7 5.09 -3.74 -7.73
C ASP A 7 5.19 -5.02 -6.88
N ASP A 8 5.05 -4.90 -5.56
CA ASP A 8 5.06 -6.03 -4.62
C ASP A 8 3.84 -6.96 -4.76
N MET A 9 2.79 -6.51 -5.47
CA MET A 9 1.55 -7.25 -5.73
C MET A 9 1.33 -7.55 -7.23
N ALA A 10 2.09 -6.89 -8.12
CA ALA A 10 1.94 -7.02 -9.57
C ALA A 10 2.46 -8.34 -10.13
N GLY A 11 3.25 -9.07 -9.33
CA GLY A 11 3.82 -10.38 -9.63
C GLY A 11 5.24 -10.34 -10.21
N TYR A 12 5.86 -9.15 -10.33
CA TYR A 12 7.23 -9.02 -10.81
C TYR A 12 8.21 -9.77 -9.91
N PRO A 13 9.19 -10.51 -10.49
CA PRO A 13 10.22 -11.12 -9.68
C PRO A 13 11.14 -10.03 -9.12
N VAL A 14 11.61 -10.23 -7.90
CA VAL A 14 12.70 -9.44 -7.31
C VAL A 14 14.01 -10.05 -7.79
N ARG A 15 14.79 -9.26 -8.54
CA ARG A 15 16.16 -9.61 -8.91
C ARG A 15 17.12 -9.10 -7.85
N ILE A 16 17.94 -10.00 -7.34
CA ILE A 16 19.08 -9.74 -6.47
C ILE A 16 20.32 -9.99 -7.33
N VAL A 17 21.00 -8.92 -7.76
CA VAL A 17 22.14 -9.06 -8.67
C VAL A 17 23.31 -9.75 -7.99
N LYS A 18 24.20 -10.35 -8.78
CA LYS A 18 25.49 -10.86 -8.30
C LYS A 18 26.18 -9.84 -7.37
N ASP A 19 26.76 -10.33 -6.28
CA ASP A 19 27.47 -9.54 -5.27
C ASP A 19 26.58 -8.55 -4.46
N ALA A 20 25.25 -8.53 -4.62
CA ALA A 20 24.37 -7.56 -3.98
C ALA A 20 24.41 -7.56 -2.45
N ILE A 21 24.54 -8.73 -1.81
CA ILE A 21 24.49 -8.89 -0.35
C ILE A 21 25.90 -8.84 0.24
N ALA A 22 26.81 -9.63 -0.30
CA ALA A 22 28.23 -9.67 0.05
C ALA A 22 29.05 -10.05 -1.18
N LYS A 23 30.38 -10.01 -1.08
CA LYS A 23 31.24 -10.47 -2.18
C LYS A 23 30.97 -11.96 -2.41
N GLY A 24 30.59 -12.34 -3.62
CA GLY A 24 30.17 -13.67 -4.03
C GLY A 24 28.75 -14.06 -3.58
N VAL A 25 27.95 -13.13 -3.07
CA VAL A 25 26.61 -13.41 -2.52
C VAL A 25 25.58 -12.40 -3.06
N PRO A 26 24.66 -12.83 -3.95
CA PRO A 26 24.68 -14.12 -4.66
C PRO A 26 25.88 -14.23 -5.62
N TYR A 27 26.26 -15.45 -6.04
CA TYR A 27 27.40 -15.65 -6.97
C TYR A 27 27.03 -15.45 -8.45
N LYS A 28 25.72 -15.42 -8.75
CA LYS A 28 25.09 -14.97 -10.00
C LYS A 28 23.80 -14.24 -9.64
N ASP A 29 23.11 -13.63 -10.60
CA ASP A 29 21.80 -13.02 -10.30
C ASP A 29 20.81 -14.08 -9.79
N LEU A 30 20.10 -13.76 -8.71
CA LEU A 30 19.04 -14.56 -8.11
C LEU A 30 17.69 -13.87 -8.37
N LEU A 31 16.70 -14.64 -8.80
CA LEU A 31 15.32 -14.18 -8.98
C LEU A 31 14.41 -14.90 -7.99
N VAL A 32 13.64 -14.14 -7.22
CA VAL A 32 12.68 -14.65 -6.25
C VAL A 32 11.37 -13.87 -6.32
N THR A 33 10.29 -14.42 -5.76
CA THR A 33 9.03 -13.66 -5.61
C THR A 33 9.18 -12.59 -4.51
N ALA A 34 8.26 -11.62 -4.48
CA ALA A 34 8.29 -10.52 -3.53
C ALA A 34 8.23 -10.97 -2.05
N GLU A 35 7.48 -12.04 -1.76
CA GLU A 35 7.30 -12.57 -0.40
C GLU A 35 8.33 -13.63 -0.01
N HIS A 36 9.17 -14.11 -0.94
CA HIS A 36 10.20 -15.10 -0.61
C HIS A 36 11.19 -14.54 0.41
N CYS A 37 11.39 -15.23 1.52
CA CYS A 37 12.26 -14.74 2.58
C CYS A 37 13.72 -15.10 2.35
N LEU A 38 14.56 -14.08 2.53
CA LEU A 38 16.00 -14.23 2.66
C LEU A 38 16.37 -14.36 4.13
N PHE A 39 17.41 -15.14 4.43
CA PHE A 39 17.84 -15.42 5.79
C PHE A 39 19.03 -14.56 6.20
N PHE A 40 18.84 -13.72 7.22
CA PHE A 40 19.84 -12.82 7.77
C PHE A 40 19.86 -12.89 9.29
N GLU A 41 21.01 -13.21 9.89
CA GLU A 41 21.20 -13.16 11.36
C GLU A 41 20.04 -13.81 12.13
N ASP A 42 19.73 -15.07 11.76
CA ASP A 42 18.67 -15.90 12.34
C ASP A 42 17.23 -15.37 12.16
N LYS A 43 17.00 -14.63 11.07
CA LYS A 43 15.68 -14.05 10.73
C LYS A 43 15.36 -14.28 9.26
N PHE A 44 14.11 -14.58 8.98
CA PHE A 44 13.55 -14.53 7.63
C PHE A 44 12.98 -13.14 7.36
N ILE A 45 13.42 -12.53 6.27
CA ILE A 45 12.99 -11.19 5.85
C ILE A 45 12.51 -11.26 4.38
N PRO A 46 11.26 -10.84 4.08
CA PRO A 46 10.74 -10.85 2.71
C PRO A 46 11.58 -10.02 1.75
N ALA A 47 11.83 -10.54 0.54
CA ALA A 47 12.66 -9.87 -0.47
C ALA A 47 12.17 -8.45 -0.80
N ARG A 48 10.84 -8.23 -0.85
CA ARG A 48 10.23 -6.90 -1.09
C ARG A 48 10.72 -5.83 -0.12
N MET A 49 11.05 -6.19 1.12
CA MET A 49 11.48 -5.22 2.13
C MET A 49 12.92 -4.77 1.96
N LEU A 50 13.67 -5.44 1.09
CA LEU A 50 15.09 -5.21 0.84
C LEU A 50 15.34 -4.57 -0.54
N VAL A 51 14.30 -4.24 -1.28
CA VAL A 51 14.36 -3.65 -2.63
C VAL A 51 14.93 -2.24 -2.58
N ASN A 52 16.23 -2.09 -2.86
CA ASN A 52 16.90 -0.79 -2.88
C ASN A 52 16.84 -0.08 -4.25
N GLY A 53 16.20 -0.70 -5.24
CA GLY A 53 16.03 -0.16 -6.58
C GLY A 53 17.30 -0.20 -7.45
N SER A 54 18.45 -0.66 -6.95
CA SER A 54 19.69 -0.78 -7.73
C SER A 54 20.16 -2.23 -7.82
N THR A 55 20.65 -2.79 -6.72
CA THR A 55 21.16 -4.18 -6.67
C THR A 55 20.08 -5.19 -6.31
N ILE A 56 18.98 -4.72 -5.71
CA ILE A 56 17.79 -5.51 -5.40
C ILE A 56 16.60 -4.72 -5.93
N TYR A 57 15.94 -5.21 -6.98
CA TYR A 57 14.89 -4.47 -7.68
C TYR A 57 13.86 -5.40 -8.32
N TYR A 58 12.65 -4.87 -8.57
CA TYR A 58 11.65 -5.57 -9.36
C TYR A 58 12.04 -5.56 -10.83
N ASP A 59 12.15 -6.75 -11.45
CA ASP A 59 12.55 -6.86 -12.85
C ASP A 59 11.33 -6.77 -13.77
N TYR A 60 11.03 -5.57 -14.24
CA TYR A 60 9.91 -5.29 -15.13
C TYR A 60 10.06 -5.93 -16.53
N SER A 61 11.27 -6.36 -16.92
CA SER A 61 11.50 -7.00 -18.22
C SER A 61 10.95 -8.43 -18.27
N ILE A 62 10.72 -9.06 -17.12
CA ILE A 62 10.18 -10.40 -17.01
C ILE A 62 8.68 -10.31 -16.73
N THR A 63 7.86 -10.65 -17.71
CA THR A 63 6.39 -10.59 -17.61
C THR A 63 5.74 -11.97 -17.38
N SER A 64 6.52 -13.04 -17.55
CA SER A 64 6.13 -14.43 -17.29
C SER A 64 7.36 -15.23 -16.87
N TYR A 65 7.22 -16.05 -15.85
CA TYR A 65 8.28 -16.94 -15.35
C TYR A 65 7.67 -18.12 -14.60
N GLU A 66 8.38 -19.23 -14.58
CA GLU A 66 8.12 -20.34 -13.68
C GLU A 66 8.97 -20.16 -12.42
N TYR A 67 8.39 -20.45 -11.27
CA TYR A 67 9.08 -20.47 -10.00
C TYR A 67 8.74 -21.76 -9.25
N TYR A 68 9.68 -22.22 -8.44
CA TYR A 68 9.56 -23.46 -7.69
C TYR A 68 9.72 -23.19 -6.21
N HIS A 69 8.86 -23.81 -5.43
CA HIS A 69 8.94 -23.84 -3.98
C HIS A 69 9.51 -25.19 -3.57
N LEU A 70 10.55 -25.16 -2.73
CA LEU A 70 11.20 -26.37 -2.22
C LEU A 70 10.71 -26.61 -0.80
N GLU A 71 9.88 -27.63 -0.61
CA GLU A 71 9.39 -28.05 0.70
C GLU A 71 10.31 -29.15 1.27
N THR A 72 10.65 -29.02 2.56
CA THR A 72 11.35 -30.02 3.35
C THR A 72 10.44 -30.53 4.48
N GLN A 73 10.81 -31.65 5.11
CA GLN A 73 10.02 -32.23 6.21
C GLN A 73 9.74 -31.19 7.30
N ASP A 74 10.81 -30.57 7.80
CA ASP A 74 10.77 -29.40 8.68
C ASP A 74 11.11 -28.15 7.87
N HIS A 75 10.57 -26.99 8.23
CA HIS A 75 10.96 -25.74 7.59
C HIS A 75 12.45 -25.51 7.82
N ALA A 76 13.19 -25.18 6.77
CA ALA A 76 14.64 -25.12 6.79
C ALA A 76 15.19 -23.87 6.11
N VAL A 77 16.42 -23.54 6.48
CA VAL A 77 17.25 -22.58 5.74
C VAL A 77 17.95 -23.34 4.61
N ILE A 78 17.68 -22.95 3.37
CA ILE A 78 18.30 -23.51 2.17
C ILE A 78 19.25 -22.49 1.53
N ILE A 79 20.06 -22.93 0.55
CA ILE A 79 20.95 -22.04 -0.20
C ILE A 79 20.52 -22.00 -1.66
N ALA A 80 20.12 -20.81 -2.13
CA ALA A 80 19.81 -20.52 -3.52
C ALA A 80 20.83 -19.53 -4.07
N ASP A 81 21.59 -19.94 -5.08
CA ASP A 81 22.59 -19.10 -5.76
C ASP A 81 23.60 -18.40 -4.83
N GLY A 82 23.92 -19.06 -3.72
CA GLY A 82 24.86 -18.59 -2.70
C GLY A 82 24.20 -17.77 -1.58
N VAL A 83 22.89 -17.52 -1.65
CA VAL A 83 22.11 -16.78 -0.64
C VAL A 83 21.37 -17.79 0.24
N ARG A 84 21.40 -17.57 1.56
CA ARG A 84 20.55 -18.33 2.48
C ARG A 84 19.11 -17.82 2.39
N THR A 85 18.16 -18.71 2.19
CA THR A 85 16.74 -18.39 2.03
C THR A 85 15.87 -19.41 2.75
N GLU A 86 14.58 -19.15 2.82
CA GLU A 86 13.61 -20.12 3.30
C GLU A 86 13.40 -21.29 2.32
N SER A 87 13.09 -22.47 2.86
CA SER A 87 12.26 -23.48 2.20
C SER A 87 10.78 -23.06 2.20
N TYR A 88 9.90 -23.75 1.49
CA TYR A 88 8.47 -23.48 1.55
C TYR A 88 7.85 -23.93 2.88
N LEU A 89 7.12 -23.02 3.54
CA LEU A 89 6.24 -23.31 4.66
C LEU A 89 4.78 -23.29 4.17
N ASP A 90 4.11 -24.44 4.17
CA ASP A 90 2.68 -24.50 3.80
C ASP A 90 1.80 -23.99 4.94
N THR A 91 1.49 -22.71 4.97
CA THR A 91 0.55 -22.11 5.93
C THR A 91 -0.91 -22.22 5.48
N GLY A 92 -1.23 -23.22 4.65
CA GLY A 92 -2.54 -23.38 4.00
C GLY A 92 -2.66 -22.62 2.67
N ASN A 93 -1.56 -22.07 2.17
CA ASN A 93 -1.49 -21.34 0.90
C ASN A 93 -1.22 -22.26 -0.31
N ARG A 94 -1.09 -23.59 -0.11
CA ARG A 94 -0.86 -24.54 -1.21
C ARG A 94 -1.91 -24.45 -2.33
N HIS A 95 -3.15 -24.06 -1.99
CA HIS A 95 -4.21 -23.87 -2.98
C HIS A 95 -3.90 -22.79 -4.03
N ALA A 96 -3.01 -21.84 -3.74
CA ALA A 96 -2.57 -20.82 -4.69
C ALA A 96 -1.80 -21.41 -5.90
N PHE A 97 -1.21 -22.61 -5.76
CA PHE A 97 -0.52 -23.32 -6.85
C PHE A 97 -1.49 -24.16 -7.71
N ASN A 98 -2.71 -24.40 -7.24
CA ASN A 98 -3.55 -25.49 -7.68
C ASN A 98 -4.40 -25.21 -8.93
N ARG A 99 -4.17 -24.06 -9.61
CA ARG A 99 -4.99 -23.71 -10.78
C ARG A 99 -4.53 -24.35 -12.09
N ASP A 100 -3.25 -24.72 -12.27
CA ASP A 100 -2.77 -25.38 -13.50
C ASP A 100 -1.37 -26.08 -13.36
N GLN A 101 -0.81 -26.22 -12.15
CA GLN A 101 0.60 -26.60 -11.98
C GLN A 101 0.83 -28.03 -11.45
N LYS A 102 1.94 -28.65 -11.89
CA LYS A 102 2.44 -29.96 -11.44
C LYS A 102 2.86 -29.88 -9.97
N VAL A 103 1.91 -30.00 -9.05
CA VAL A 103 2.20 -30.25 -7.63
C VAL A 103 2.63 -31.71 -7.51
N ILE A 104 3.87 -31.96 -7.08
CA ILE A 104 4.25 -33.28 -6.57
C ILE A 104 3.71 -33.31 -5.14
N GLU A 105 2.62 -34.06 -4.91
CA GLU A 105 2.03 -34.18 -3.57
C GLU A 105 3.07 -34.67 -2.57
N THR A 106 3.40 -33.80 -1.62
CA THR A 106 4.13 -34.13 -0.40
C THR A 106 3.09 -34.42 0.69
N SER A 107 3.33 -35.41 1.55
CA SER A 107 2.35 -35.93 2.52
C SER A 107 2.09 -35.01 3.74
N PHE A 108 2.49 -33.74 3.69
CA PHE A 108 2.35 -32.78 4.79
C PHE A 108 1.05 -31.99 4.62
N GLN A 109 -0.05 -32.53 5.15
CA GLN A 109 -1.42 -32.07 4.86
C GLN A 109 -1.98 -31.03 5.84
N SER A 110 -1.27 -30.71 6.93
CA SER A 110 -1.71 -29.69 7.88
C SER A 110 -1.04 -28.34 7.60
N ALA A 111 -1.84 -27.27 7.61
CA ALA A 111 -1.32 -25.91 7.59
C ALA A 111 -0.36 -25.71 8.78
N LYS A 112 0.84 -25.25 8.49
CA LYS A 112 1.90 -24.90 9.44
C LYS A 112 1.75 -23.45 9.91
N ASP A 113 2.34 -23.14 11.05
CA ASP A 113 2.36 -21.82 11.64
C ASP A 113 3.79 -21.28 11.73
N TRP A 114 3.97 -19.97 11.50
CA TRP A 114 5.31 -19.39 11.50
C TRP A 114 5.95 -19.34 12.90
N GLU A 115 5.14 -19.17 13.95
CA GLU A 115 5.61 -19.11 15.33
C GLU A 115 6.06 -20.48 15.85
N VAL A 116 5.49 -21.56 15.29
CA VAL A 116 5.69 -22.94 15.78
C VAL A 116 6.64 -23.73 14.88
N ASP A 117 6.42 -23.68 13.56
CA ASP A 117 7.02 -24.64 12.63
C ASP A 117 8.19 -24.07 11.81
N ALA A 118 8.41 -22.75 11.86
CA ALA A 118 9.44 -22.12 11.06
C ALA A 118 10.85 -22.31 11.65
N ALA A 119 11.84 -22.59 10.78
CA ALA A 119 13.25 -22.67 11.13
C ALA A 119 13.81 -21.40 11.83
N ALA A 120 13.17 -20.25 11.61
CA ALA A 120 13.51 -18.96 12.18
C ALA A 120 12.29 -18.02 12.12
N PRO A 121 12.24 -16.97 12.97
CA PRO A 121 11.14 -16.01 12.95
C PRO A 121 11.11 -15.20 11.65
N LEU A 122 9.89 -14.92 11.17
CA LEU A 122 9.61 -13.93 10.14
C LEU A 122 9.70 -12.55 10.78
N VAL A 123 10.55 -11.68 10.25
CA VAL A 123 10.79 -10.35 10.81
C VAL A 123 10.49 -9.29 9.77
N VAL A 124 9.45 -8.51 10.08
CA VAL A 124 8.98 -7.35 9.30
C VAL A 124 9.03 -6.04 10.11
N ALA A 125 9.57 -6.09 11.33
CA ALA A 125 9.68 -4.93 12.20
C ALA A 125 10.70 -3.93 11.62
N GLN A 126 10.28 -2.67 11.47
CA GLN A 126 11.07 -1.62 10.82
C GLN A 126 12.43 -1.42 11.50
N ASP A 127 12.48 -1.42 12.84
CA ASP A 127 13.70 -1.23 13.62
C ASP A 127 14.76 -2.32 13.39
N VAL A 128 14.36 -3.48 12.88
CA VAL A 128 15.26 -4.57 12.48
C VAL A 128 15.59 -4.52 10.99
N VAL A 129 14.59 -4.28 10.12
CA VAL A 129 14.76 -4.37 8.67
C VAL A 129 15.45 -3.13 8.09
N GLU A 130 15.15 -1.94 8.60
CA GLU A 130 15.71 -0.68 8.11
C GLU A 130 17.25 -0.61 8.22
N PRO A 131 17.89 -1.02 9.34
CA PRO A 131 19.35 -1.11 9.41
C PRO A 131 19.95 -2.05 8.36
N LEU A 132 19.31 -3.19 8.08
CA LEU A 132 19.77 -4.14 7.06
C LEU A 132 19.62 -3.55 5.65
N TYR A 133 18.46 -2.97 5.34
CA TYR A 133 18.22 -2.25 4.10
C TYR A 133 19.29 -1.17 3.87
N ASN A 134 19.58 -0.37 4.89
CA ASN A 134 20.61 0.69 4.82
C ASN A 134 22.01 0.13 4.57
N LYS A 135 22.37 -1.04 5.14
CA LYS A 135 23.63 -1.72 4.84
C LYS A 135 23.70 -2.15 3.36
N LEU A 136 22.62 -2.74 2.84
CA LEU A 136 22.52 -3.17 1.43
C LEU A 136 22.55 -1.98 0.47
N ASN A 137 21.87 -0.87 0.81
CA ASN A 137 21.89 0.35 0.01
C ASN A 137 23.29 0.99 -0.05
N LYS A 138 23.99 1.09 1.09
CA LYS A 138 25.40 1.54 1.14
C LYS A 138 26.31 0.65 0.29
N ARG A 139 26.03 -0.65 0.24
CA ARG A 139 26.78 -1.59 -0.61
C ARG A 139 26.48 -1.35 -2.09
N ALA A 140 25.21 -1.18 -2.47
CA ALA A 140 24.81 -0.86 -3.84
C ALA A 140 25.53 0.40 -4.37
N GLN A 141 25.61 1.45 -3.54
CA GLN A 141 26.36 2.67 -3.86
C GLN A 141 27.86 2.41 -4.13
N ARG A 142 28.49 1.50 -3.37
CA ARG A 142 29.89 1.10 -3.61
C ARG A 142 30.08 0.29 -4.89
N LEU A 143 29.08 -0.52 -5.24
CA LEU A 143 29.08 -1.30 -6.48
C LEU A 143 28.77 -0.45 -7.72
N LYS A 144 28.30 0.79 -7.54
CA LYS A 144 27.95 1.73 -8.62
C LYS A 144 26.97 1.14 -9.63
N VAL A 145 25.98 0.41 -9.13
CA VAL A 145 24.91 -0.14 -9.96
C VAL A 145 23.84 0.94 -10.13
N ASP A 146 23.45 1.21 -11.36
CA ASP A 146 22.42 2.20 -11.69
C ASP A 146 21.10 1.87 -11.01
N TYR A 147 20.35 2.93 -10.68
CA TYR A 147 18.99 2.80 -10.16
C TYR A 147 18.03 2.40 -11.29
N LYS A 148 17.22 1.38 -11.02
CA LYS A 148 16.24 0.74 -11.91
C LYS A 148 14.84 0.73 -11.32
N GLY A 149 14.66 1.25 -10.11
CA GLY A 149 13.35 1.43 -9.50
C GLY A 149 12.59 2.60 -10.13
N ARG A 150 11.34 2.78 -9.70
CA ARG A 150 10.56 3.96 -10.09
C ARG A 150 11.06 5.19 -9.33
N HIS A 151 11.11 6.33 -10.01
CA HIS A 151 11.26 7.63 -9.36
C HIS A 151 9.88 8.14 -9.00
N VAL A 152 9.66 8.41 -7.72
CA VAL A 152 8.40 8.96 -7.22
C VAL A 152 8.65 10.37 -6.70
N GLN A 153 7.72 11.28 -6.98
CA GLN A 153 7.67 12.58 -6.34
C GLN A 153 6.71 12.50 -5.16
N LEU A 154 7.10 13.09 -4.04
CA LEU A 154 6.29 13.10 -2.83
C LEU A 154 5.69 14.49 -2.62
N VAL A 155 4.40 14.52 -2.32
CA VAL A 155 3.66 15.72 -1.95
C VAL A 155 3.05 15.54 -0.56
N ASN A 156 2.99 16.63 0.20
CA ASN A 156 2.35 16.62 1.52
C ASN A 156 0.88 17.04 1.48
N ASP A 157 0.45 17.69 0.39
CA ASP A 157 -0.95 18.06 0.20
C ASP A 157 -1.81 16.79 0.06
N SER A 158 -2.82 16.65 0.90
CA SER A 158 -3.77 15.55 0.83
C SER A 158 -4.82 15.73 -0.25
N ASP A 159 -4.92 16.91 -0.90
CA ASP A 159 -6.06 17.26 -1.77
C ASP A 159 -7.40 16.97 -1.07
N LEU A 160 -7.49 17.23 0.25
CA LEU A 160 -8.68 16.90 1.03
C LEU A 160 -9.89 17.70 0.54
N HIS A 161 -10.92 17.00 0.09
CA HIS A 161 -12.18 17.57 -0.35
C HIS A 161 -13.35 16.64 -0.02
N LEU A 162 -14.57 17.19 -0.05
CA LEU A 162 -15.78 16.38 0.03
C LEU A 162 -16.38 16.21 -1.36
N VAL A 163 -17.05 15.08 -1.59
CA VAL A 163 -17.86 14.83 -2.79
C VAL A 163 -19.26 14.42 -2.33
N THR A 164 -20.30 15.07 -2.87
CA THR A 164 -21.69 14.70 -2.56
C THR A 164 -22.07 13.38 -3.21
N ASP A 165 -23.21 12.82 -2.82
CA ASP A 165 -23.88 11.70 -3.49
C ASP A 165 -24.13 11.95 -4.99
N GLN A 166 -24.41 13.21 -5.36
CA GLN A 166 -24.58 13.66 -6.75
C GLN A 166 -23.25 13.92 -7.49
N GLY A 167 -22.10 13.69 -6.85
CA GLY A 167 -20.78 13.88 -7.45
C GLY A 167 -20.26 15.32 -7.44
N GLN A 168 -20.93 16.25 -6.74
CA GLN A 168 -20.46 17.63 -6.62
C GLN A 168 -19.23 17.69 -5.70
N VAL A 169 -18.14 18.31 -6.18
CA VAL A 169 -16.92 18.54 -5.40
C VAL A 169 -17.09 19.78 -4.52
N ILE A 170 -16.83 19.63 -3.22
CA ILE A 170 -16.85 20.70 -2.22
C ILE A 170 -15.43 20.87 -1.67
N ARG A 171 -14.82 22.02 -1.97
CA ARG A 171 -13.51 22.40 -1.47
C ARG A 171 -13.60 22.92 -0.04
N ASN A 172 -12.53 22.76 0.73
CA ASN A 172 -12.47 23.30 2.08
C ASN A 172 -12.65 24.84 2.05
N LYS A 173 -13.41 25.35 3.01
CA LYS A 173 -13.67 26.79 3.17
C LYS A 173 -12.65 27.43 4.09
N ARG A 174 -12.19 26.68 5.10
CA ARG A 174 -11.27 27.15 6.13
C ARG A 174 -10.43 26.00 6.66
N VAL A 175 -9.15 26.29 6.89
CA VAL A 175 -8.22 25.46 7.66
C VAL A 175 -7.80 26.25 8.88
N SER A 176 -7.83 25.64 10.07
CA SER A 176 -7.46 26.28 11.34
C SER A 176 -6.82 25.26 12.28
N GLY A 177 -5.50 25.20 12.31
CA GLY A 177 -4.78 24.11 12.99
C GLY A 177 -5.12 22.77 12.32
N GLU A 178 -5.48 21.77 13.13
CA GLU A 178 -5.88 20.44 12.66
C GLU A 178 -7.29 20.39 12.06
N TRP A 179 -8.08 21.48 12.16
CA TRP A 179 -9.48 21.46 11.74
C TRP A 179 -9.65 21.99 10.31
N VAL A 180 -10.28 21.18 9.47
CA VAL A 180 -10.66 21.53 8.09
C VAL A 180 -12.17 21.59 7.99
N THR A 181 -12.70 22.75 7.61
CA THR A 181 -14.14 23.02 7.56
C THR A 181 -14.65 23.17 6.13
N PHE A 182 -15.75 22.47 5.86
CA PHE A 182 -16.49 22.47 4.60
C PHE A 182 -17.87 23.08 4.79
N MET A 183 -18.38 23.64 3.70
CA MET A 183 -19.73 24.18 3.64
C MET A 183 -20.52 23.32 2.66
N VAL A 184 -21.56 22.66 3.16
CA VAL A 184 -22.28 21.59 2.48
C VAL A 184 -23.77 21.97 2.35
N PRO A 185 -24.43 21.70 1.22
CA PRO A 185 -25.87 21.93 1.08
C PRO A 185 -26.67 21.16 2.14
N SER A 186 -27.80 21.70 2.62
CA SER A 186 -28.67 20.97 3.57
C SER A 186 -29.33 19.72 3.00
N THR A 187 -29.35 19.58 1.69
CA THR A 187 -30.07 18.52 0.98
C THR A 187 -29.31 17.19 0.94
N VAL A 188 -28.04 17.15 1.33
CA VAL A 188 -27.24 15.92 1.26
C VAL A 188 -27.33 15.13 2.56
N GLU A 189 -27.59 13.84 2.43
CA GLU A 189 -27.67 12.91 3.58
C GLU A 189 -26.32 12.27 3.90
N SER A 190 -25.38 12.33 2.97
CA SER A 190 -24.02 11.83 3.14
C SER A 190 -23.04 12.55 2.23
N VAL A 191 -21.77 12.49 2.59
CA VAL A 191 -20.66 12.99 1.77
C VAL A 191 -19.54 11.97 1.76
N TRP A 192 -18.77 11.95 0.69
CA TRP A 192 -17.51 11.22 0.59
C TRP A 192 -16.35 12.14 0.96
N ILE A 193 -15.56 11.74 1.95
CA ILE A 193 -14.27 12.34 2.26
C ILE A 193 -13.25 11.78 1.29
N ASN A 194 -12.73 12.61 0.41
CA ASN A 194 -11.75 12.24 -0.60
C ASN A 194 -10.40 12.87 -0.28
N SER A 195 -9.34 12.10 -0.47
CA SER A 195 -7.96 12.56 -0.36
C SER A 195 -7.06 11.74 -1.27
N ARG A 196 -5.85 12.26 -1.55
CA ARG A 196 -4.72 11.42 -1.96
C ARG A 196 -4.54 10.28 -0.96
N ARG A 197 -3.97 9.18 -1.45
CA ARG A 197 -3.66 8.00 -0.65
C ARG A 197 -2.36 7.37 -1.09
N SER A 198 -1.61 6.82 -0.15
CA SER A 198 -0.37 6.09 -0.42
C SER A 198 -0.14 5.04 0.64
N ARG A 199 0.79 4.11 0.39
CA ARG A 199 1.21 3.10 1.37
C ARG A 199 2.49 3.57 2.02
N LEU A 200 2.66 3.31 3.32
CA LEU A 200 3.88 3.74 4.02
C LEU A 200 5.13 3.07 3.45
N CYS A 201 5.00 1.82 2.97
CA CYS A 201 6.07 1.12 2.26
C CYS A 201 6.57 1.85 0.99
N ASP A 202 5.73 2.68 0.37
CA ASP A 202 6.09 3.38 -0.87
C ASP A 202 6.65 4.79 -0.62
N VAL A 203 6.29 5.42 0.50
CA VAL A 203 6.65 6.81 0.79
C VAL A 203 7.73 6.97 1.86
N ILE A 204 7.88 5.99 2.77
CA ILE A 204 8.97 5.93 3.75
C ILE A 204 10.09 5.04 3.21
N GLY A 205 9.71 3.85 2.71
CA GLY A 205 10.63 2.90 2.12
C GLY A 205 10.15 1.45 2.29
N PRO A 206 10.73 0.52 1.51
CA PRO A 206 10.30 -0.87 1.45
C PRO A 206 10.44 -1.64 2.77
N PHE A 207 11.31 -1.16 3.65
CA PHE A 207 11.55 -1.73 4.99
C PHE A 207 10.39 -1.47 5.98
N VAL A 208 9.32 -0.80 5.57
CA VAL A 208 8.08 -0.64 6.32
C VAL A 208 7.03 -1.63 5.81
N ASP A 209 6.49 -2.48 6.67
CA ASP A 209 5.53 -3.53 6.28
C ASP A 209 4.05 -3.08 6.26
N ASN A 210 3.81 -1.77 6.34
CA ASN A 210 2.46 -1.24 6.18
C ASN A 210 2.15 -0.99 4.70
N ARG A 211 1.39 -1.92 4.13
CA ARG A 211 0.96 -1.93 2.73
C ARG A 211 -0.48 -1.45 2.52
N HIS A 212 -1.10 -0.89 3.55
CA HIS A 212 -2.44 -0.33 3.42
C HIS A 212 -2.38 1.03 2.73
N PHE A 213 -3.29 1.28 1.78
CA PHE A 213 -3.47 2.63 1.25
C PHE A 213 -4.15 3.50 2.31
N LEU A 214 -3.41 4.49 2.82
CA LEU A 214 -3.86 5.42 3.84
C LEU A 214 -4.13 6.78 3.18
N GLY A 215 -5.32 7.33 3.41
CA GLY A 215 -5.69 8.69 3.02
C GLY A 215 -5.31 9.68 4.11
N VAL A 216 -6.28 10.09 4.92
CA VAL A 216 -6.08 10.96 6.09
C VAL A 216 -6.55 10.26 7.37
N LEU A 217 -5.92 10.56 8.50
CA LEU A 217 -6.35 10.12 9.81
C LEU A 217 -7.32 11.14 10.38
N VAL A 218 -8.60 10.80 10.42
CA VAL A 218 -9.64 11.70 10.94
C VAL A 218 -9.86 11.41 12.41
N GLY A 219 -9.72 12.42 13.25
CA GLY A 219 -10.01 12.38 14.69
C GLY A 219 -11.49 12.59 14.97
N GLU A 220 -11.85 13.79 15.38
CA GLU A 220 -13.24 14.18 15.63
C GLU A 220 -13.92 14.77 14.38
N VAL A 221 -15.23 14.57 14.29
CA VAL A 221 -16.08 15.12 13.25
C VAL A 221 -17.16 15.96 13.90
N MET A 222 -17.21 17.24 13.55
CA MET A 222 -18.27 18.17 13.98
C MET A 222 -19.18 18.50 12.81
N ILE A 223 -20.49 18.36 13.02
CA ILE A 223 -21.51 18.76 12.05
C ILE A 223 -22.34 19.85 12.73
N PHE A 224 -22.50 21.00 12.09
CA PHE A 224 -23.24 22.11 12.68
C PHE A 224 -24.00 22.94 11.65
N ALA A 225 -25.16 23.46 12.06
CA ALA A 225 -25.98 24.42 11.32
C ALA A 225 -26.69 25.37 12.29
N ASP A 226 -26.92 26.61 11.86
CA ASP A 226 -27.70 27.63 12.58
C ASP A 226 -27.43 27.69 14.10
N ASN A 227 -26.16 27.83 14.47
CA ASN A 227 -25.64 27.91 15.85
C ASN A 227 -25.84 26.67 16.74
N LYS A 228 -26.23 25.52 16.18
CA LYS A 228 -26.22 24.22 16.87
C LYS A 228 -25.07 23.37 16.38
N ASN A 229 -24.25 22.92 17.31
CA ASN A 229 -23.12 22.03 17.03
C ASN A 229 -23.42 20.62 17.54
N GLU A 230 -23.23 19.62 16.68
CA GLU A 230 -23.32 18.21 17.03
C GLU A 230 -21.96 17.54 16.76
N LEU A 231 -21.39 16.93 17.80
CA LEU A 231 -20.23 16.06 17.66
C LEU A 231 -20.73 14.71 17.12
N SER A 232 -20.20 14.30 15.97
CA SER A 232 -20.50 13.00 15.40
C SER A 232 -19.60 11.94 16.02
N ASN A 233 -20.20 11.01 16.75
CA ASN A 233 -19.50 9.84 17.31
C ASN A 233 -19.39 8.69 16.31
N ILE A 234 -19.77 8.88 15.04
CA ILE A 234 -19.88 7.81 14.05
C ILE A 234 -18.59 7.00 13.89
N LEU A 235 -17.43 7.67 13.94
CA LEU A 235 -16.12 7.01 13.82
C LEU A 235 -15.80 6.09 15.02
N ARG A 236 -16.38 6.41 16.20
CA ARG A 236 -16.22 5.65 17.44
C ARG A 236 -17.28 4.55 17.60
N GLU A 237 -18.49 4.75 17.10
CA GLU A 237 -19.63 3.84 17.29
C GLU A 237 -19.71 2.75 16.21
N GLU A 238 -19.50 3.07 14.94
CA GLU A 238 -19.74 2.13 13.83
C GLU A 238 -18.51 1.25 13.54
N GLU A 239 -18.59 -0.07 13.77
CA GLU A 239 -17.47 -1.00 13.53
C GLU A 239 -17.02 -1.00 12.07
N GLU A 240 -17.97 -1.09 11.15
CA GLU A 240 -17.71 -1.08 9.71
C GLU A 240 -18.25 0.20 9.10
N LEU A 241 -17.36 0.94 8.43
CA LEU A 241 -17.71 2.13 7.67
C LEU A 241 -17.09 2.04 6.29
N GLU A 242 -17.90 2.34 5.28
CA GLU A 242 -17.48 2.22 3.89
C GLU A 242 -16.34 3.20 3.58
N GLY A 243 -15.24 2.67 3.02
CA GLY A 243 -14.07 3.46 2.68
C GLY A 243 -13.18 3.86 3.86
N TRP A 244 -13.45 3.35 5.07
CA TRP A 244 -12.60 3.49 6.24
C TRP A 244 -11.81 2.20 6.51
N HIS A 245 -10.66 2.35 7.19
CA HIS A 245 -9.95 1.21 7.79
C HIS A 245 -10.66 0.72 9.05
N ALA A 246 -10.23 -0.43 9.60
CA ALA A 246 -10.76 -0.92 10.87
C ALA A 246 -10.51 0.08 12.01
N LYS A 247 -11.34 0.03 13.06
CA LYS A 247 -11.11 0.86 14.26
C LYS A 247 -9.79 0.47 14.91
N GLU A 248 -8.99 1.46 15.28
CA GLU A 248 -7.77 1.28 16.06
C GLU A 248 -8.01 1.69 17.52
N LYS A 249 -7.14 1.24 18.43
CA LYS A 249 -7.16 1.69 19.84
C LYS A 249 -6.68 3.14 20.00
N LYS A 250 -6.05 3.71 18.96
CA LYS A 250 -5.53 5.08 18.93
C LYS A 250 -6.65 6.06 18.59
N ALA A 251 -6.41 7.34 18.85
CA ALA A 251 -7.35 8.40 18.47
C ALA A 251 -7.46 8.49 16.93
N GLY A 252 -8.69 8.47 16.44
CA GLY A 252 -9.03 8.65 15.02
C GLY A 252 -9.15 7.36 14.22
N ARG A 253 -9.52 7.51 12.94
CA ARG A 253 -9.71 6.42 11.98
C ARG A 253 -9.17 6.82 10.61
N TRP A 254 -8.35 5.96 10.01
CA TRP A 254 -7.79 6.20 8.68
C TRP A 254 -8.84 6.00 7.58
N THR A 255 -8.87 6.91 6.61
CA THR A 255 -9.61 6.72 5.34
C THR A 255 -8.79 5.87 4.36
N LYS A 256 -9.46 5.20 3.42
CA LYS A 256 -8.84 4.48 2.28
C LYS A 256 -8.63 5.38 1.06
N GLY A 257 -8.64 6.71 1.25
CA GLY A 257 -8.62 7.76 0.21
C GLY A 257 -9.99 8.20 -0.30
N ARG A 258 -11.04 7.41 -0.03
CA ARG A 258 -12.44 7.77 -0.25
C ARG A 258 -13.27 7.10 0.83
N ALA A 259 -13.88 7.88 1.71
CA ALA A 259 -14.56 7.40 2.92
C ALA A 259 -15.97 8.01 3.04
N LEU A 260 -16.99 7.17 3.25
CA LEU A 260 -18.36 7.65 3.41
C LEU A 260 -18.55 8.26 4.80
N LEU A 261 -19.09 9.47 4.86
CA LEU A 261 -19.52 10.12 6.08
C LEU A 261 -21.03 10.41 6.01
N PRO A 262 -21.85 9.59 6.67
CA PRO A 262 -23.27 9.88 6.87
C PRO A 262 -23.50 11.16 7.66
N ILE A 263 -24.40 12.01 7.18
CA ILE A 263 -24.84 13.24 7.83
C ILE A 263 -26.19 12.92 8.50
N LYS A 264 -26.13 12.20 9.63
CA LYS A 264 -27.31 11.90 10.45
C LYS A 264 -27.68 13.16 11.24
N SER A 265 -28.41 14.12 10.67
CA SER A 265 -28.92 15.23 11.48
C SER A 265 -30.43 15.40 11.32
N LYS A 266 -31.14 14.93 12.35
CA LYS A 266 -32.61 15.00 12.48
C LYS A 266 -33.12 16.42 12.77
N HIS A 267 -32.23 17.41 12.87
CA HIS A 267 -32.52 18.74 13.41
C HIS A 267 -32.14 19.89 12.47
N LEU A 268 -31.71 19.58 11.25
CA LEU A 268 -31.39 20.58 10.23
C LEU A 268 -32.69 21.01 9.56
N VAL A 269 -33.03 22.28 9.73
CA VAL A 269 -34.22 22.87 9.12
C VAL A 269 -33.95 23.09 7.63
N ASP A 270 -34.97 22.89 6.79
CA ASP A 270 -34.94 23.23 5.36
C ASP A 270 -34.38 24.64 5.15
N ASN A 271 -33.41 24.77 4.23
CA ASN A 271 -32.67 26.00 3.82
C ASN A 271 -31.50 26.49 4.68
N SER A 272 -31.08 25.75 5.70
CA SER A 272 -29.86 26.08 6.48
C SER A 272 -28.58 25.58 5.78
N VAL A 273 -27.45 26.28 5.94
CA VAL A 273 -26.15 25.81 5.40
C VAL A 273 -25.50 24.89 6.44
N ILE A 274 -25.12 23.68 6.05
CA ILE A 274 -24.41 22.74 6.93
C ILE A 274 -22.92 23.03 6.87
N TYR A 275 -22.27 23.00 8.03
CA TYR A 275 -20.82 22.96 8.14
C TYR A 275 -20.37 21.61 8.66
N ILE A 276 -19.38 21.04 8.00
CA ILE A 276 -18.70 19.82 8.44
C ILE A 276 -17.26 20.22 8.74
N SER A 277 -16.82 20.02 9.98
CA SER A 277 -15.44 20.22 10.39
C SER A 277 -14.81 18.89 10.75
N LEU A 278 -13.69 18.57 10.10
CA LEU A 278 -12.92 17.35 10.31
C LEU A 278 -11.63 17.71 11.02
N GLN A 279 -11.32 17.01 12.12
CA GLN A 279 -9.99 17.07 12.73
C GLN A 279 -9.06 16.10 11.99
N ILE A 280 -8.01 16.62 11.37
CA ILE A 280 -6.99 15.85 10.66
C ILE A 280 -5.79 15.66 11.59
N LEU A 281 -5.63 14.45 12.11
CA LEU A 281 -4.57 14.09 13.06
C LEU A 281 -3.27 13.69 12.35
N SER A 282 -3.36 13.21 11.11
CA SER A 282 -2.23 12.85 10.27
C SER A 282 -2.63 12.85 8.81
N GLU A 283 -1.72 13.31 7.96
CA GLU A 283 -1.82 13.27 6.51
C GLU A 283 -0.43 13.15 5.89
N GLY A 284 -0.36 12.56 4.70
CA GLY A 284 0.85 12.46 3.88
C GLY A 284 2.02 11.70 4.51
N PRO A 285 3.17 11.70 3.81
CA PRO A 285 3.33 12.13 2.42
C PRO A 285 2.60 11.19 1.43
N TYR A 286 2.35 11.68 0.23
CA TYR A 286 1.69 10.94 -0.85
C TYR A 286 2.56 10.92 -2.11
N ILE A 287 2.47 9.84 -2.88
CA ILE A 287 3.04 9.81 -4.22
C ILE A 287 2.21 10.71 -5.13
N GLU A 288 2.86 11.69 -5.74
CA GLU A 288 2.30 12.45 -6.84
C GLU A 288 2.29 11.55 -8.07
N LEU A 289 1.09 11.18 -8.51
CA LEU A 289 0.92 10.58 -9.82
C LEU A 289 1.22 11.66 -10.84
N VAL A 290 2.43 11.65 -11.38
CA VAL A 290 2.72 12.35 -12.62
C VAL A 290 1.87 11.63 -13.66
N THR A 291 0.70 12.18 -13.96
CA THR A 291 0.10 11.95 -15.27
C THR A 291 1.18 12.35 -16.24
N GLU A 292 1.69 11.42 -17.04
CA GLU A 292 2.59 11.74 -18.16
C GLU A 292 1.88 12.84 -18.96
N ALA A 293 2.29 14.08 -18.70
CA ALA A 293 1.92 15.19 -19.53
C ALA A 293 2.58 14.87 -20.85
N GLU A 294 1.73 14.56 -21.83
CA GLU A 294 1.98 14.72 -23.25
C GLU A 294 3.24 15.55 -23.51
N ASP A 295 4.37 14.89 -23.78
CA ASP A 295 5.37 15.42 -24.70
C ASP A 295 4.69 15.45 -26.09
N GLU A 296 3.68 16.31 -26.25
CA GLU A 296 3.11 16.69 -27.53
C GLU A 296 4.14 17.61 -28.20
N MET A 297 5.09 16.98 -28.86
CA MET A 297 5.66 17.55 -30.08
C MET A 297 4.51 17.73 -31.07
N ASP A 298 4.05 18.98 -31.17
CA ASP A 298 3.55 19.67 -32.37
C ASP A 298 3.39 18.77 -33.62
N THR A 299 2.27 18.05 -33.72
CA THR A 299 1.63 17.74 -35.00
C THR A 299 0.13 17.71 -34.79
N GLY A 300 -0.53 18.85 -35.02
CA GLY A 300 -1.97 18.96 -34.89
C GLY A 300 -2.72 18.05 -35.85
N TRP A 301 -3.52 17.12 -35.34
CA TRP A 301 -4.73 16.59 -35.96
C TRP A 301 -5.71 16.10 -34.87
N LEU A 302 -6.85 16.79 -34.80
CA LEU A 302 -8.16 16.45 -34.21
C LEU A 302 -8.29 15.26 -33.23
N ARG A 303 -8.70 15.60 -31.99
CA ARG A 303 -9.26 14.72 -30.96
C ARG A 303 -10.42 13.86 -31.45
N PRO A 304 -10.58 12.64 -30.91
CA PRO A 304 -11.87 12.09 -30.56
C PRO A 304 -12.00 11.95 -29.04
N CYS A 305 -13.02 12.59 -28.48
CA CYS A 305 -13.51 12.34 -27.12
C CYS A 305 -13.94 10.87 -27.00
N ILE A 306 -13.42 10.14 -26.02
CA ILE A 306 -13.98 8.84 -25.62
C ILE A 306 -14.70 9.01 -24.28
N ASN A 307 -16.02 9.15 -24.39
CA ASN A 307 -16.97 8.88 -23.31
C ASN A 307 -16.91 7.38 -22.98
N ILE A 308 -16.60 7.04 -21.74
CA ILE A 308 -16.82 5.68 -21.22
C ILE A 308 -18.19 5.69 -20.54
N ASN A 309 -19.21 5.26 -21.30
CA ASN A 309 -20.48 4.81 -20.74
C ASN A 309 -20.27 3.44 -20.11
N ILE A 310 -20.53 3.34 -18.81
CA ILE A 310 -20.69 2.08 -18.09
C ILE A 310 -22.13 1.61 -18.34
N MET A 311 -22.29 0.45 -18.98
CA MET A 311 -23.56 -0.28 -19.00
C MET A 311 -23.32 -1.65 -18.38
N THR A 312 -24.03 -1.88 -17.29
CA THR A 312 -24.19 -3.14 -16.59
C THR A 312 -25.06 -4.10 -17.40
N GLU A 313 -24.58 -5.33 -17.59
CA GLU A 313 -25.21 -6.61 -17.19
C GLU A 313 -24.21 -7.76 -17.40
#